data_AF-A0A2V8PY86-F1
#
_entry.id   AF-A0A2V8PY86-F1
#
_cell.length_a   1.000
_cell.length_b   1.000
_cell.length_c   1.000
_cell.angle_alpha   90.00
_cell.angle_beta   90.00
_cell.angle_gamma   90.00
#
_symmetry.space_group_name_H-M   'P 1'
#
loop_
_entity.id
_entity.type
_entity.pdbx_description
1 polymer ?
#
loop_
_entity_poly.entity_id
_entity_poly.type
_entity_poly.pdbx_seq_one_letter_code
_entity_poly.pdbx_strand_id
1 'polypeptide(L)'
;MVRKLRRALNGPVKVFDFGPKQTRTIGIVTGGAGSEIYRVAQDSIDTFITGEAPHWAAVAAEELGMNLLLGGHYATEVFGVKALAAHLSKRFKIPCEFIDCPTGL
;
A
#
# COMPACT_ATOMS: atom_id res chain seq x y z
N MET A 1 3.11 -12.34 5.60
CA MET A 1 2.21 -11.38 4.92
C MET A 1 2.83 -10.82 3.63
N VAL A 2 4.10 -10.36 3.63
CA VAL A 2 4.81 -9.79 2.47
C VAL A 2 4.63 -10.55 1.14
N ARG A 3 4.71 -11.88 1.13
CA ARG A 3 4.49 -12.70 -0.09
C ARG A 3 3.10 -12.47 -0.71
N LYS A 4 2.06 -12.31 0.12
CA LYS A 4 0.70 -12.03 -0.37
C LYS A 4 0.63 -10.64 -0.99
N LEU A 5 1.27 -9.64 -0.37
CA LEU A 5 1.30 -8.27 -0.89
C LEU A 5 2.04 -8.19 -2.23
N ARG A 6 3.23 -8.78 -2.35
CA ARG A 6 3.98 -8.85 -3.62
C ARG A 6 3.15 -9.48 -4.75
N ARG A 7 2.42 -10.56 -4.44
CA ARG A 7 1.53 -11.22 -5.40
C ARG A 7 0.36 -10.31 -5.80
N ALA A 8 -0.23 -9.59 -4.85
CA ALA A 8 -1.34 -8.68 -5.12
C ALA A 8 -0.92 -7.48 -5.98
N LEU A 9 0.28 -6.93 -5.72
CA LEU A 9 0.82 -5.77 -6.43
C LEU A 9 1.53 -6.14 -7.74
N ASN A 10 1.78 -7.43 -7.99
CA ASN A 10 2.59 -7.91 -9.11
C ASN A 10 3.95 -7.20 -9.21
N GLY A 11 4.58 -6.94 -8.07
CA GLY A 11 5.76 -6.08 -8.00
C GLY A 11 6.56 -6.23 -6.71
N PRO A 12 7.72 -5.55 -6.63
CA PRO A 12 8.53 -5.52 -5.43
C PRO A 12 7.78 -4.81 -4.29
N VAL A 13 8.13 -5.19 -3.06
CA VAL A 13 7.69 -4.50 -1.84
C VAL A 13 8.93 -4.27 -1.01
N LYS A 14 9.20 -3.00 -0.69
CA LYS A 14 10.22 -2.63 0.28
C LYS A 14 9.66 -2.83 1.69
N VAL A 15 10.44 -3.50 2.52
CA VAL A 15 10.01 -3.98 3.85
C VAL A 15 10.92 -3.36 4.89
N PHE A 16 10.31 -2.75 5.90
CA PHE A 16 10.94 -2.37 7.16
C PHE A 16 10.23 -3.16 8.27
N ASP A 17 10.93 -4.10 8.88
CA ASP A 17 10.38 -5.12 9.79
C ASP A 17 10.71 -4.82 11.27
N PHE A 18 10.42 -3.59 11.68
CA PHE A 18 10.68 -3.12 13.06
C PHE A 18 9.56 -3.45 14.05
N GLY A 19 8.42 -3.94 13.56
CA GLY A 19 7.29 -4.31 14.39
C GLY A 19 7.26 -5.79 14.79
N PRO A 20 6.13 -6.27 15.31
CA PRO A 20 6.00 -7.65 15.73
C PRO A 20 6.14 -8.61 14.54
N LYS A 21 6.81 -9.75 14.77
CA LYS A 21 6.96 -10.84 13.77
C LYS A 21 5.62 -11.36 13.27
N GLN A 22 4.60 -11.34 14.13
CA GLN A 22 3.23 -11.69 13.79
C GLN A 22 2.36 -10.44 13.81
N THR A 23 2.10 -9.92 12.61
CA THR A 23 1.14 -8.85 12.34
C THR A 23 -0.24 -9.18 12.90
N ARG A 24 -0.84 -8.24 13.63
CA ARG A 24 -2.20 -8.33 14.17
C ARG A 24 -3.12 -7.31 13.49
N THR A 25 -2.73 -6.03 13.51
CA THR A 25 -3.54 -4.93 12.99
C THR A 25 -2.81 -4.26 11.83
N ILE A 26 -3.45 -4.26 10.65
CA ILE A 26 -2.88 -3.71 9.42
C ILE A 26 -3.62 -2.43 9.04
N GLY A 27 -2.89 -1.32 8.95
CA GLY A 27 -3.33 -0.10 8.29
C GLY A 27 -2.95 -0.11 6.82
N ILE A 28 -3.86 0.28 5.93
CA ILE A 28 -3.60 0.37 4.49
C ILE A 28 -4.06 1.72 3.98
N VAL A 29 -3.16 2.49 3.38
CA VAL A 29 -3.48 3.71 2.64
C VAL A 29 -2.66 3.69 1.35
N THR A 30 -3.32 3.62 0.19
CA THR A 30 -2.64 3.53 -1.11
C THR A 30 -1.95 4.86 -1.47
N GLY A 31 -1.00 4.84 -2.41
CA GLY A 31 -0.29 6.05 -2.83
C GLY A 31 0.81 6.49 -1.86
N GLY A 32 0.97 7.79 -1.65
CA GLY A 32 2.09 8.40 -0.92
C GLY A 32 1.82 8.74 0.54
N ALA A 33 1.29 7.80 1.34
CA ALA A 33 0.85 8.08 2.72
C ALA A 33 1.91 7.86 3.82
N GLY A 34 3.19 7.65 3.47
CA GLY A 34 4.23 7.36 4.46
C GLY A 34 4.47 8.45 5.50
N SER A 35 4.13 9.72 5.21
CA SER A 35 4.22 10.82 6.18
C SER A 35 3.17 10.76 7.29
N GLU A 36 2.09 9.99 7.11
CA GLU A 36 1.02 9.82 8.10
C GLU A 36 1.38 8.80 9.19
N ILE A 37 2.61 8.29 9.22
CA ILE A 37 3.01 7.17 10.07
C ILE A 37 2.72 7.38 11.57
N TYR A 38 2.91 8.60 12.09
CA TYR A 38 2.59 8.93 13.48
C TYR A 38 1.09 8.92 13.74
N ARG A 39 0.28 9.35 12.76
CA ARG A 39 -1.18 9.31 12.86
C ARG A 39 -1.68 7.87 12.82
N VAL A 40 -1.13 7.05 11.94
CA VAL A 40 -1.44 5.61 11.84
C VAL A 40 -1.11 4.89 13.15
N ALA A 41 0.02 5.22 13.79
CA ALA A 41 0.42 4.61 15.05
C ALA A 41 -0.57 4.86 16.21
N GLN A 42 -1.35 5.96 16.17
CA GLN A 42 -2.35 6.26 17.20
C GLN A 42 -3.50 5.24 17.23
N ASP A 43 -3.76 4.55 16.11
CA ASP A 43 -4.86 3.59 15.96
C ASP A 43 -4.46 2.14 16.31
N SER A 44 -3.38 1.94 17.08
CA SER A 44 -2.87 0.61 17.47
C SER A 44 -2.55 -0.30 16.27
N ILE A 45 -2.12 0.30 15.17
CA ILE A 45 -1.67 -0.40 13.95
C ILE A 45 -0.22 -0.83 14.15
N ASP A 46 0.06 -2.13 13.95
CA ASP A 46 1.42 -2.69 14.09
C ASP A 46 2.12 -2.87 12.74
N THR A 47 1.37 -2.77 11.65
CA THR A 47 1.88 -2.90 10.29
C THR A 47 1.17 -1.94 9.35
N PHE A 48 1.90 -0.97 8.83
CA PHE A 48 1.40 0.02 7.89
C PHE A 48 1.82 -0.34 6.45
N ILE A 49 0.85 -0.34 5.53
CA ILE A 49 1.06 -0.56 4.11
C ILE A 49 0.68 0.71 3.35
N THR A 50 1.63 1.23 2.57
CA THR A 50 1.42 2.35 1.65
C THR A 50 2.19 2.12 0.35
N GLY A 51 2.02 2.99 -0.65
CA GLY A 51 2.82 2.97 -1.86
C GLY A 51 4.23 3.52 -1.62
N GLU A 52 4.30 4.77 -1.17
CA GLU A 52 5.54 5.52 -0.96
C GLU A 52 5.65 6.16 0.42
N ALA A 53 6.90 6.45 0.81
CA ALA A 53 7.22 7.14 2.04
C ALA A 53 8.54 7.94 1.92
N PRO A 54 8.65 9.10 2.58
CA PRO A 54 9.93 9.80 2.69
C PRO A 54 10.92 8.97 3.54
N HIS A 55 12.22 9.20 3.34
CA HIS A 55 13.27 8.42 4.02
C HIS A 55 13.10 8.36 5.55
N TRP A 56 12.76 9.50 6.17
CA TRP A 56 12.59 9.61 7.62
C TRP A 56 11.46 8.71 8.17
N ALA A 57 10.48 8.32 7.34
CA ALA A 57 9.40 7.44 7.78
C ALA A 57 9.90 6.03 8.15
N ALA A 58 11.04 5.59 7.60
CA ALA A 58 11.67 4.33 8.01
C ALA A 58 12.19 4.41 9.45
N VAL A 59 12.82 5.54 9.82
CA VAL A 59 13.30 5.78 11.18
C VAL A 59 12.12 5.92 12.14
N ALA A 60 11.07 6.64 11.75
CA ALA A 60 9.85 6.72 12.55
C ALA A 60 9.20 5.33 12.76
N ALA A 61 9.19 4.47 11.73
CA ALA A 61 8.68 3.10 11.85
C ALA A 61 9.47 2.29 12.88
N GLU A 62 10.80 2.48 12.93
CA GLU A 62 11.68 1.86 13.91
C GLU A 62 11.37 2.33 15.34
N GLU A 63 11.31 3.66 15.55
CA GLU A 63 11.00 4.26 16.85
C GLU A 63 9.62 3.85 17.38
N LEU A 64 8.66 3.67 16.48
CA LEU A 64 7.28 3.27 16.82
C LEU A 64 7.15 1.74 16.98
N GLY A 65 8.17 0.95 16.66
CA GLY A 65 8.07 -0.51 16.66
C GLY A 65 6.99 -1.01 15.69
N MET A 66 6.93 -0.45 14.48
CA MET A 66 5.91 -0.71 13.48
C MET A 66 6.54 -1.26 12.20
N ASN A 67 5.91 -2.27 11.60
CA ASN A 67 6.30 -2.71 10.28
C ASN A 67 5.82 -1.68 9.23
N LEU A 68 6.69 -1.25 8.33
CA LEU A 68 6.33 -0.37 7.21
C LEU A 68 6.59 -1.10 5.89
N LEU A 69 5.54 -1.26 5.08
CA LEU A 69 5.61 -1.89 3.76
C LEU A 69 5.29 -0.88 2.66
N LEU A 70 6.23 -0.70 1.73
CA LEU A 70 6.08 0.21 0.59
C LEU A 70 5.92 -0.59 -0.70
N GLY A 71 4.76 -0.44 -1.33
CA GLY A 71 4.33 -1.19 -2.50
C GLY A 71 4.46 -0.46 -3.84
N GLY A 72 4.95 0.77 -3.86
CA GLY A 72 4.94 1.67 -5.02
C GLY A 72 3.62 2.44 -5.14
N HIS A 73 3.69 3.73 -5.45
CA HIS A 73 2.50 4.60 -5.50
C HIS A 73 1.54 4.13 -6.59
N TYR A 74 2.04 4.00 -7.82
CA TYR A 74 1.24 3.52 -8.94
C TYR A 74 0.63 2.15 -8.66
N ALA A 75 1.45 1.18 -8.27
CA ALA A 75 1.02 -0.21 -8.08
C ALA A 75 -0.06 -0.36 -7.01
N THR A 76 -0.08 0.52 -6.00
CA THR A 76 -1.12 0.51 -4.95
C THR A 76 -2.41 1.23 -5.33
N GLU A 77 -2.42 2.11 -6.35
CA GLU A 77 -3.61 2.90 -6.71
C GLU A 77 -4.41 2.35 -7.91
N VAL A 78 -3.81 1.48 -8.73
CA VAL A 78 -4.50 0.93 -9.92
C VAL A 78 -5.74 0.08 -9.59
N PHE A 79 -5.88 -0.41 -8.36
CA PHE A 79 -7.03 -1.24 -7.96
C PHE A 79 -8.35 -0.48 -8.06
N GLY A 80 -8.36 0.81 -7.68
CA GLY A 80 -9.58 1.62 -7.66
C GLY A 80 -10.15 1.83 -9.06
N VAL A 81 -9.31 2.26 -10.01
CA VAL A 81 -9.73 2.50 -11.39
C VAL A 81 -10.14 1.21 -12.12
N LYS A 82 -9.46 0.08 -11.86
CA LYS A 82 -9.84 -1.24 -12.38
C LYS A 82 -11.21 -1.69 -11.85
N ALA A 83 -11.45 -1.53 -10.55
CA ALA A 83 -12.73 -1.87 -9.93
C ALA A 83 -13.87 -0.97 -10.45
N LEU A 84 -13.61 0.33 -10.60
CA LEU A 84 -14.56 1.27 -11.17
C LEU A 84 -14.92 0.91 -12.62
N ALA A 85 -13.93 0.63 -13.46
CA ALA A 85 -14.14 0.18 -14.83
C ALA A 85 -15.03 -1.08 -14.89
N ALA A 86 -14.74 -2.08 -14.06
CA ALA A 86 -15.56 -3.29 -13.97
C ALA A 86 -17.00 -3.00 -13.52
N HIS A 87 -17.18 -2.09 -12.55
CA HIS A 87 -18.50 -1.68 -12.07
C HIS A 87 -19.32 -0.98 -13.17
N LEU A 88 -18.72 -0.01 -13.86
CA LEU A 88 -19.36 0.75 -14.94
C LEU A 88 -19.70 -0.17 -16.12
N SER A 89 -18.78 -1.04 -16.51
CA SER A 89 -19.02 -1.99 -17.59
C SER A 89 -20.18 -2.94 -17.27
N LYS A 90 -20.24 -3.46 -16.04
CA LYS A 90 -21.34 -4.34 -15.61
C LYS A 90 -22.69 -3.62 -15.60
N ARG A 91 -22.74 -2.39 -15.07
CA ARG A 91 -23.97 -1.61 -14.83
C ARG A 91 -24.52 -0.97 -16.10
N PHE A 92 -23.65 -0.37 -16.90
CA PHE A 92 -24.04 0.44 -18.05
C PHE A 92 -23.75 -0.22 -19.40
N LYS A 93 -23.13 -1.42 -19.40
CA LYS A 93 -22.75 -2.16 -20.61
C LYS A 93 -21.78 -1.40 -21.51
N ILE A 94 -20.96 -0.53 -20.91
CA ILE A 94 -19.93 0.24 -21.60
C ILE A 94 -18.64 -0.59 -21.62
N PRO A 95 -17.98 -0.76 -22.79
CA PRO A 95 -16.65 -1.36 -22.85
C PRO A 95 -15.65 -0.50 -22.06
N CYS A 96 -14.81 -1.13 -21.24
CA CYS A 96 -13.75 -0.44 -20.53
C CYS A 96 -12.44 -1.21 -20.73
N GLU A 97 -11.36 -0.46 -20.93
CA GLU A 97 -10.01 -0.98 -21.04
C GLU A 97 -9.13 -0.25 -20.01
N PHE A 98 -8.27 -1.00 -19.33
CA PHE A 98 -7.27 -0.41 -18.45
C PHE A 98 -5.95 -0.30 -19.21
N ILE A 99 -5.49 0.92 -19.43
CA ILE A 99 -4.19 1.19 -20.05
C ILE A 99 -3.14 1.25 -18.95
N ASP A 100 -2.31 0.21 -18.89
CA ASP A 100 -1.25 0.10 -17.88
C ASP A 100 0.00 0.89 -18.31
N CYS A 101 0.38 1.91 -17.54
CA CYS A 101 1.54 2.77 -17.82
C CYS A 101 2.33 3.02 -16.53
N PRO A 102 3.11 2.02 -16.05
CA PRO A 102 3.84 2.12 -14.80
C PRO A 102 4.97 3.15 -14.87
N THR A 103 5.12 3.96 -13.82
CA THR A 103 6.14 5.01 -13.72
C THR A 103 7.50 4.49 -13.26
N GLY A 104 7.55 3.32 -12.64
CA GLY A 104 8.76 2.78 -12.01
C GLY A 104 9.16 3.46 -10.70
N LEU A 105 8.28 4.32 -10.17
CA LEU A 105 8.38 4.96 -8.86
C LEU A 105 7.75 4.09 -7.77
#